data_AF-A0AAN6Y4T4-F1
#
_entry.id   AF-A0AAN6Y4T4-F1
#
_cell.length_a   1.000
_cell.length_b   1.000
_cell.length_c   1.000
_cell.angle_alpha   90.00
_cell.angle_beta   90.00
_cell.angle_gamma   90.00
#
_symmetry.space_group_name_H-M   'P 1'
#
loop_
_entity.id
_entity.type
_entity.pdbx_description
1 polymer ?
#
loop_
_entity_poly.entity_id
_entity_poly.type
_entity_poly.pdbx_seq_one_letter_code
_entity_poly.pdbx_strand_id
1 'polypeptide(L)'
;QKDEDGVPVLDLDQLALPGIVEHDVSLTRLDHAQGDNLSKQKELVSQLLDSSSDGGKTISLTDLADLRKRRITKQREDNKEIVYGAGQHRLACGESALLLGVFGDKGESVRVDYARAVFEEERLPVEEGWVKGSPGFRSVGAILKRIQEVVGAF
;
A
#
# COMPACT_ATOMS: atom_id res chain seq x y z
N GLN A 1 5.79 -23.73 9.49
CA GLN A 1 6.84 -23.33 10.44
C GLN A 1 6.34 -23.58 11.85
N LYS A 2 7.23 -23.71 12.83
CA LYS A 2 6.87 -23.92 14.24
C LYS A 2 7.75 -23.05 15.13
N ASP A 3 7.21 -22.54 16.23
CA ASP A 3 7.99 -21.86 17.26
C ASP A 3 8.85 -22.84 18.08
N GLU A 4 9.52 -22.32 19.11
CA GLU A 4 10.38 -23.09 20.01
C GLU A 4 9.61 -24.23 20.73
N ASP A 5 8.30 -24.07 20.90
CA ASP A 5 7.42 -25.05 21.55
C ASP A 5 6.76 -26.03 20.55
N GLY A 6 7.08 -25.92 19.26
CA GLY A 6 6.56 -26.80 18.21
C GLY A 6 5.13 -26.44 17.76
N VAL A 7 4.61 -25.27 18.15
CA VAL A 7 3.30 -24.76 17.74
C VAL A 7 3.41 -24.19 16.33
N PRO A 8 2.49 -24.53 15.40
CA PRO A 8 2.49 -23.93 14.07
C PRO A 8 2.38 -22.40 14.16
N VAL A 9 3.36 -21.71 13.59
CA VAL A 9 3.40 -20.25 13.50
C VAL A 9 3.55 -19.80 12.05
N LEU A 10 3.16 -18.54 11.83
CA LEU A 10 3.35 -17.82 10.58
C LEU A 10 4.58 -16.93 10.72
N ASP A 11 5.56 -17.15 9.86
CA ASP A 11 6.65 -16.18 9.68
C ASP A 11 6.26 -15.13 8.65
N LEU A 12 6.79 -13.91 8.81
CA LEU A 12 6.37 -12.77 7.99
C LEU A 12 6.76 -12.94 6.51
N ASP A 13 7.83 -13.67 6.21
CA ASP A 13 8.25 -13.96 4.83
C ASP A 13 7.25 -14.86 4.10
N GLN A 14 6.49 -15.69 4.83
CA GLN A 14 5.42 -16.53 4.27
C GLN A 14 4.24 -15.70 3.74
N LEU A 15 4.12 -14.42 4.13
CA LEU A 15 3.14 -13.50 3.56
C LEU A 15 3.49 -13.06 2.14
N ALA A 16 4.74 -13.28 1.68
CA ALA A 16 5.19 -12.96 0.33
C ALA A 16 4.77 -14.01 -0.72
N LEU A 17 4.08 -15.08 -0.30
CA LEU A 17 3.60 -16.11 -1.21
C LEU A 17 2.55 -15.51 -2.18
N PRO A 18 2.80 -15.55 -3.50
CA PRO A 18 1.94 -14.89 -4.48
C PRO A 18 0.55 -15.52 -4.52
N GLY A 19 -0.48 -14.68 -4.63
CA GLY A 19 -1.86 -15.10 -4.84
C GLY A 19 -2.63 -15.49 -3.57
N ILE A 20 -2.02 -15.37 -2.38
CA ILE A 20 -2.72 -15.52 -1.09
C ILE A 20 -3.14 -14.14 -0.56
N VAL A 21 -2.16 -13.32 -0.17
CA VAL A 21 -2.33 -11.90 0.22
C VAL A 21 -1.45 -11.03 -0.67
N GLU A 22 -0.19 -11.43 -0.88
CA GLU A 22 0.70 -10.81 -1.86
C GLU A 22 0.07 -10.84 -3.27
N HIS A 23 0.21 -9.73 -3.97
CA HIS A 23 -0.31 -9.55 -5.31
C HIS A 23 0.54 -8.58 -6.13
N ASP A 24 0.49 -8.78 -7.45
CA ASP A 24 1.10 -7.87 -8.42
C ASP A 24 0.57 -6.43 -8.30
N VAL A 25 1.30 -5.50 -8.89
CA VAL A 25 0.99 -4.06 -8.91
C VAL A 25 1.14 -3.42 -7.52
N SER A 26 1.78 -4.07 -6.55
CA SER A 26 2.12 -3.56 -5.21
C SER A 26 2.65 -2.13 -5.22
N LEU A 27 2.36 -1.31 -4.19
CA LEU A 27 2.77 0.11 -4.16
C LEU A 27 4.30 0.30 -4.23
N THR A 28 5.05 -0.55 -3.52
CA THR A 28 6.49 -0.37 -3.30
C THR A 28 7.33 -1.62 -3.58
N ARG A 29 6.72 -2.72 -4.03
CA ARG A 29 7.38 -4.00 -4.33
C ARG A 29 7.23 -4.33 -5.83
N LEU A 30 8.13 -5.16 -6.36
CA LEU A 30 7.99 -5.70 -7.73
C LEU A 30 6.88 -6.75 -7.78
N ASP A 31 6.36 -6.97 -8.99
CA ASP A 31 5.46 -8.09 -9.26
C ASP A 31 6.25 -9.42 -9.18
N HIS A 32 5.56 -10.53 -8.92
CA HIS A 32 6.21 -11.82 -8.68
C HIS A 32 7.10 -12.27 -9.87
N ALA A 33 6.60 -12.09 -11.10
CA ALA A 33 7.34 -12.45 -12.31
C ALA A 33 8.52 -11.51 -12.63
N GLN A 34 8.66 -10.40 -11.91
CA GLN A 34 9.71 -9.38 -12.12
C GLN A 34 10.89 -9.53 -11.15
N GLY A 35 10.83 -10.46 -10.19
CA GLY A 35 11.93 -10.78 -9.29
C GLY A 35 11.53 -10.74 -7.81
N ASP A 36 12.29 -9.99 -7.01
CA ASP A 36 12.05 -9.89 -5.56
C ASP A 36 10.76 -9.10 -5.24
N ASN A 37 9.69 -9.84 -4.95
CA ASN A 37 8.37 -9.32 -4.56
C ASN A 37 8.25 -9.02 -3.06
N LEU A 38 9.31 -9.22 -2.27
CA LEU A 38 9.31 -9.01 -0.83
C LEU A 38 9.97 -7.68 -0.45
N SER A 39 11.16 -7.42 -0.98
CA SER A 39 11.93 -6.22 -0.65
C SER A 39 11.33 -4.97 -1.26
N LYS A 40 11.25 -3.90 -0.46
CA LYS A 40 10.88 -2.56 -0.94
C LYS A 40 11.86 -2.08 -2.02
N GLN A 41 11.30 -1.52 -3.09
CA GLN A 41 12.04 -0.98 -4.21
C GLN A 41 12.16 0.54 -4.06
N LYS A 42 13.40 1.04 -3.99
CA LYS A 42 13.68 2.47 -3.78
C LYS A 42 12.93 3.38 -4.74
N GLU A 43 12.92 3.03 -6.04
CA GLU A 43 12.23 3.81 -7.07
C GLU A 43 10.71 3.83 -6.88
N LEU A 44 10.12 2.72 -6.40
CA LEU A 44 8.68 2.64 -6.18
C LEU A 44 8.27 3.37 -4.88
N VAL A 45 9.13 3.35 -3.87
CA VAL A 45 8.98 4.21 -2.68
C VAL A 45 9.04 5.68 -3.08
N SER A 46 9.99 6.09 -3.92
CA SER A 46 10.04 7.47 -4.43
C SER A 46 8.76 7.83 -5.18
N GLN A 47 8.30 6.99 -6.11
CA GLN A 47 7.05 7.23 -6.83
C GLN A 47 5.83 7.38 -5.92
N LEU A 48 5.78 6.68 -4.79
CA LEU A 48 4.75 6.85 -3.78
C LEU A 48 4.87 8.20 -3.07
N LEU A 49 6.06 8.57 -2.61
CA LEU A 49 6.27 9.84 -1.90
C LEU A 49 6.07 11.06 -2.82
N ASP A 50 6.49 10.94 -4.08
CA ASP A 50 6.37 11.96 -5.12
C ASP A 50 4.97 12.04 -5.72
N SER A 51 4.05 11.12 -5.35
CA SER A 51 2.66 11.18 -5.85
C SER A 51 1.86 12.34 -5.25
N SER A 52 2.38 13.00 -4.23
CA SER A 52 1.76 14.15 -3.57
C SER A 52 1.54 15.31 -4.55
N SER A 53 0.26 15.67 -4.77
CA SER A 53 -0.11 16.79 -5.65
C SER A 53 -0.06 18.17 -4.96
N ASP A 54 0.16 18.22 -3.64
CA ASP A 54 0.17 19.45 -2.85
C ASP A 54 1.59 19.99 -2.52
N GLY A 55 2.58 19.55 -3.30
CA GLY A 55 3.97 19.97 -3.16
C GLY A 55 4.72 19.20 -2.08
N GLY A 56 4.39 17.92 -1.88
CA GLY A 56 5.12 17.03 -0.97
C GLY A 56 4.69 17.13 0.50
N LYS A 57 3.51 17.68 0.79
CA LYS A 57 3.01 17.80 2.18
C LYS A 57 2.19 16.58 2.56
N THR A 58 1.22 16.24 1.73
CA THR A 58 0.34 15.10 1.94
C THR A 58 0.11 14.29 0.67
N ILE A 59 -0.16 13.01 0.86
CA ILE A 59 -0.63 12.10 -0.19
C ILE A 59 -2.12 11.89 0.06
N SER A 60 -2.94 12.41 -0.82
CA SER A 60 -4.39 12.30 -0.73
C SER A 60 -4.91 10.95 -1.24
N LEU A 61 -6.18 10.67 -0.96
CA LEU A 61 -6.93 9.56 -1.55
C LEU A 61 -6.82 9.55 -3.09
N THR A 62 -6.98 10.72 -3.72
CA THR A 62 -6.88 10.86 -5.17
C THR A 62 -5.47 10.58 -5.67
N ASP A 63 -4.44 11.06 -4.96
CA ASP A 63 -3.04 10.80 -5.32
C ASP A 63 -2.73 9.29 -5.31
N LEU A 64 -3.20 8.57 -4.28
CA LEU A 64 -3.06 7.12 -4.17
C LEU A 64 -3.84 6.38 -5.28
N ALA A 65 -5.03 6.86 -5.61
CA ALA A 65 -5.85 6.28 -6.67
C ALA A 65 -5.19 6.46 -8.05
N ASP A 66 -4.66 7.65 -8.33
CA ASP A 66 -3.97 7.94 -9.58
C ASP A 66 -2.63 7.21 -9.69
N LEU A 67 -1.87 7.11 -8.59
CA LEU A 67 -0.69 6.24 -8.53
C LEU A 67 -1.07 4.79 -8.84
N ARG A 68 -2.15 4.28 -8.25
CA ARG A 68 -2.62 2.91 -8.52
C ARG A 68 -2.96 2.70 -9.99
N LYS A 69 -3.68 3.63 -10.62
CA LYS A 69 -3.98 3.58 -12.06
C LYS A 69 -2.69 3.54 -12.89
N ARG A 70 -1.72 4.42 -12.60
CA ARG A 70 -0.43 4.44 -13.29
C ARG A 70 0.30 3.11 -13.16
N ARG A 71 0.32 2.52 -11.96
CA ARG A 71 0.94 1.21 -11.73
C ARG A 71 0.23 0.08 -12.48
N ILE A 72 -1.10 0.06 -12.50
CA ILE A 72 -1.88 -0.92 -13.27
C ILE A 72 -1.53 -0.83 -14.76
N THR A 73 -1.54 0.39 -15.33
CA THR A 73 -1.19 0.59 -16.74
C THR A 73 0.23 0.13 -17.03
N LYS A 74 1.20 0.58 -16.22
CA LYS A 74 2.61 0.21 -16.38
C LYS A 74 2.84 -1.30 -16.29
N GLN A 75 2.24 -1.98 -15.32
CA GLN A 75 2.46 -3.42 -15.18
C GLN A 75 1.75 -4.25 -16.25
N ARG A 76 0.62 -3.78 -16.81
CA ARG A 76 0.03 -4.41 -17.99
C ARG A 76 0.94 -4.33 -19.22
N GLU A 77 1.78 -3.30 -19.31
CA GLU A 77 2.76 -3.14 -20.38
C GLU A 77 4.00 -3.99 -20.13
N ASP A 78 4.56 -3.90 -18.91
CA ASP A 78 5.88 -4.42 -18.53
C ASP A 78 5.86 -5.89 -18.06
N ASN A 79 4.78 -6.37 -17.45
CA ASN A 79 4.66 -7.71 -16.90
C ASN A 79 3.68 -8.56 -17.73
N LYS A 80 4.21 -9.46 -18.57
CA LYS A 80 3.39 -10.36 -19.41
C LYS A 80 2.68 -11.46 -18.62
N GLU A 81 3.08 -11.69 -17.38
CA GLU A 81 2.52 -12.71 -16.48
C GLU A 81 1.66 -12.09 -15.38
N ILE A 82 1.28 -10.81 -15.53
CA ILE A 82 0.50 -10.06 -14.54
C ILE A 82 -0.76 -10.81 -14.11
N VAL A 83 -0.89 -11.01 -12.80
CA VAL A 83 -2.10 -11.52 -12.13
C VAL A 83 -2.73 -10.38 -11.34
N TYR A 84 -3.64 -9.68 -11.99
CA TYR A 84 -4.39 -8.61 -11.34
C TYR A 84 -5.86 -8.69 -11.75
N GLY A 85 -6.72 -9.06 -10.82
CA GLY A 85 -8.17 -9.22 -10.99
C GLY A 85 -8.97 -8.43 -9.95
N ALA A 86 -10.28 -8.66 -9.87
CA ALA A 86 -11.13 -7.99 -8.89
C ALA A 86 -10.72 -8.24 -7.42
N GLY A 87 -10.15 -9.42 -7.13
CA GLY A 87 -9.60 -9.76 -5.82
C GLY A 87 -8.38 -8.94 -5.46
N GLN A 88 -7.36 -8.95 -6.33
CA GLN A 88 -6.13 -8.17 -6.17
C GLN A 88 -6.44 -6.67 -6.14
N HIS A 89 -7.34 -6.19 -7.00
CA HIS A 89 -7.78 -4.80 -6.98
C HIS A 89 -8.39 -4.40 -5.63
N ARG A 90 -9.20 -5.26 -5.00
CA ARG A 90 -9.75 -4.98 -3.67
C ARG A 90 -8.65 -4.93 -2.60
N LEU A 91 -7.70 -5.86 -2.62
CA LEU A 91 -6.56 -5.87 -1.69
C LEU A 91 -5.70 -4.61 -1.85
N ALA A 92 -5.29 -4.32 -3.08
CA ALA A 92 -4.53 -3.15 -3.49
C ALA A 92 -5.16 -1.81 -3.05
N CYS A 93 -6.47 -1.65 -3.22
CA CYS A 93 -7.18 -0.47 -2.72
C CYS A 93 -7.32 -0.48 -1.19
N GLY A 94 -7.41 -1.66 -0.59
CA GLY A 94 -7.45 -1.86 0.86
C GLY A 94 -6.16 -1.42 1.55
N GLU A 95 -5.01 -1.68 0.95
CA GLU A 95 -3.70 -1.21 1.45
C GLU A 95 -3.64 0.32 1.50
N SER A 96 -4.08 1.00 0.45
CA SER A 96 -4.19 2.47 0.43
C SER A 96 -5.20 2.97 1.47
N ALA A 97 -6.31 2.25 1.66
CA ALA A 97 -7.30 2.58 2.70
C ALA A 97 -6.75 2.39 4.11
N LEU A 98 -5.89 1.38 4.34
CA LEU A 98 -5.19 1.17 5.61
C LEU A 98 -4.20 2.30 5.88
N LEU A 99 -3.41 2.70 4.87
CA LEU A 99 -2.49 3.83 4.98
C LEU A 99 -3.23 5.10 5.43
N LEU A 100 -4.30 5.47 4.74
CA LEU A 100 -5.11 6.64 5.08
C LEU A 100 -5.86 6.49 6.41
N GLY A 101 -6.35 5.30 6.73
CA GLY A 101 -7.12 5.06 7.96
C GLY A 101 -6.26 5.06 9.22
N VAL A 102 -5.04 4.54 9.14
CA VAL A 102 -4.12 4.41 10.29
C VAL A 102 -3.27 5.66 10.47
N PHE A 103 -2.75 6.21 9.38
CA PHE A 103 -1.77 7.30 9.41
C PHE A 103 -2.32 8.63 8.88
N GLY A 104 -3.48 8.62 8.25
CA GLY A 104 -4.07 9.83 7.65
C GLY A 104 -4.93 10.65 8.59
N ASP A 105 -5.18 11.90 8.19
CA ASP A 105 -6.17 12.77 8.82
C ASP A 105 -7.56 12.41 8.28
N LYS A 106 -8.43 11.90 9.15
CA LYS A 106 -9.84 11.53 8.85
C LYS A 106 -10.01 10.62 7.63
N GLY A 107 -8.98 9.88 7.23
CA GLY A 107 -9.00 9.01 6.06
C GLY A 107 -8.99 9.74 4.72
N GLU A 108 -8.55 11.00 4.66
CA GLU A 108 -8.51 11.80 3.43
C GLU A 108 -7.10 11.93 2.83
N SER A 109 -6.10 12.17 3.67
CA SER A 109 -4.70 12.25 3.25
C SER A 109 -3.76 11.84 4.38
N VAL A 110 -2.57 11.38 4.01
CA VAL A 110 -1.46 11.07 4.94
C VAL A 110 -0.31 12.03 4.70
N ARG A 111 0.38 12.47 5.75
CA ARG A 111 1.57 13.31 5.58
C ARG A 111 2.67 12.53 4.87
N VAL A 112 3.44 13.19 4.00
CA VAL A 112 4.52 12.53 3.25
C VAL A 112 5.62 12.00 4.18
N ASP A 113 5.93 12.72 5.26
CA ASP A 113 6.90 12.23 6.26
C ASP A 113 6.41 10.99 7.01
N TYR A 114 5.10 10.87 7.26
CA TYR A 114 4.52 9.64 7.81
C TYR A 114 4.63 8.48 6.84
N ALA A 115 4.30 8.72 5.56
CA ALA A 115 4.45 7.71 4.52
C ALA A 115 5.91 7.28 4.35
N ARG A 116 6.88 8.20 4.48
CA ARG A 116 8.31 7.91 4.44
C ARG A 116 8.72 6.98 5.57
N ALA A 117 8.39 7.31 6.82
CA ALA A 117 8.71 6.45 7.97
C ALA A 117 8.14 5.03 7.78
N VAL A 118 6.92 4.90 7.26
CA VAL A 118 6.28 3.60 7.07
C VAL A 118 6.90 2.80 5.91
N PHE A 119 7.08 3.40 4.73
CA PHE A 119 7.46 2.65 3.53
C PHE A 119 8.97 2.61 3.28
N GLU A 120 9.71 3.63 3.70
CA GLU A 120 11.16 3.68 3.55
C GLU A 120 11.87 3.07 4.78
N GLU A 121 11.42 3.41 5.98
CA GLU A 121 12.09 3.00 7.22
C GLU A 121 11.43 1.79 7.91
N GLU A 122 10.22 1.40 7.50
CA GLU A 122 9.41 0.34 8.14
C GLU A 122 9.24 0.59 9.65
N ARG A 123 9.00 1.87 9.99
CA ARG A 123 8.89 2.41 11.35
C ARG A 123 7.57 3.17 11.52
N LEU A 124 7.04 3.17 12.75
CA LEU A 124 5.91 4.04 13.11
C LEU A 124 6.35 5.52 13.18
N PRO A 125 5.57 6.47 12.61
CA PRO A 125 5.96 7.89 12.52
C PRO A 125 5.79 8.70 13.82
N VAL A 126 6.19 8.14 14.96
CA VAL A 126 6.03 8.75 16.28
C VAL A 126 6.87 10.02 16.42
N GLU A 127 8.09 10.02 15.86
CA GLU A 127 9.00 11.18 15.88
C GLU A 127 8.46 12.35 15.05
N GLU A 128 7.69 12.05 14.01
CA GLU A 128 7.02 13.00 13.14
C GLU A 128 5.70 13.54 13.76
N GLY A 129 5.28 12.99 14.91
CA GLY A 129 4.12 13.41 15.68
C GLY A 129 2.87 12.54 15.50
N TRP A 130 2.99 11.35 14.91
CA TRP A 130 1.85 10.42 14.84
C TRP A 130 1.51 9.88 16.23
N VAL A 131 0.21 9.86 16.53
CA VAL A 131 -0.35 9.27 17.75
C VAL A 131 -1.41 8.23 17.37
N LYS A 132 -1.48 7.15 18.14
CA LYS A 132 -2.47 6.11 17.92
C LYS A 132 -3.88 6.67 18.14
N GLY A 133 -4.76 6.50 17.16
CA GLY A 133 -6.17 6.87 17.27
C GLY A 133 -6.48 8.33 16.91
N SER A 134 -5.87 8.87 15.85
CA SER A 134 -6.12 10.22 15.34
C SER A 134 -7.63 10.58 15.35
N PRO A 135 -8.01 11.77 15.85
CA PRO A 135 -9.40 12.18 15.94
C PRO A 135 -10.11 12.12 14.58
N GLY A 136 -11.24 11.41 14.51
CA GLY A 136 -12.04 11.29 13.30
C GLY A 136 -11.71 10.10 12.40
N PHE A 137 -11.18 9.01 12.97
CA PHE A 137 -11.03 7.72 12.32
C PHE A 137 -12.29 7.34 11.52
N ARG A 138 -12.16 7.31 10.19
CA ARG A 138 -13.16 6.71 9.31
C ARG A 138 -12.87 5.23 9.17
N SER A 139 -13.92 4.42 9.08
CA SER A 139 -13.72 2.98 8.88
C SER A 139 -12.96 2.72 7.58
N VAL A 140 -11.98 1.81 7.64
CA VAL A 140 -11.18 1.40 6.47
C VAL A 140 -12.09 0.95 5.32
N GLY A 141 -13.21 0.29 5.64
CA GLY A 141 -14.21 -0.12 4.64
C GLY A 141 -14.88 1.05 3.90
N ALA A 142 -15.09 2.19 4.55
CA ALA A 142 -15.62 3.39 3.88
C ALA A 142 -14.57 4.04 2.96
N ILE A 143 -13.31 4.08 3.40
CA ILE A 143 -12.19 4.61 2.60
C ILE A 143 -11.95 3.71 1.37
N LEU A 144 -11.96 2.40 1.56
CA LEU A 144 -11.83 1.40 0.49
C LEU A 144 -12.85 1.66 -0.63
N LYS A 145 -14.13 1.80 -0.31
CA LYS A 145 -15.18 2.05 -1.31
C LYS A 145 -14.88 3.30 -2.14
N ARG A 146 -14.50 4.40 -1.48
CA ARG A 146 -14.14 5.66 -2.15
C ARG A 146 -12.93 5.50 -3.06
N ILE A 147 -11.88 4.82 -2.61
CA ILE A 147 -10.71 4.55 -3.45
C ILE A 147 -11.11 3.74 -4.68
N GLN A 148 -11.92 2.69 -4.51
CA GLN A 148 -12.39 1.86 -5.64
C GLN A 148 -13.24 2.68 -6.62
N GLU A 149 -14.09 3.59 -6.15
CA GLU A 149 -14.86 4.50 -6.99
C GLU A 149 -13.95 5.40 -7.83
N VAL A 150 -12.87 5.93 -7.25
CA VAL A 150 -11.93 6.82 -7.95
C VAL A 150 -11.00 6.03 -8.89
N VAL A 151 -10.51 4.87 -8.48
CA VAL A 151 -9.68 3.99 -9.31
C VAL A 151 -10.49 3.45 -10.49
N GLY A 152 -11.78 3.18 -10.27
CA GLY A 152 -12.68 2.57 -11.22
C GLY A 152 -12.77 1.05 -11.04
N ALA A 153 -13.80 0.47 -11.64
CA ALA A 153 -13.96 -0.98 -11.68
C ALA A 153 -12.80 -1.64 -12.41
N PHE A 154 -12.45 -2.84 -11.95
CA PHE A 154 -11.49 -3.71 -12.62
C PHE A 154 -12.19 -4.60 -13.64
#